data_AF-A0A952UP63-F1
#
_entry.id   AF-A0A952UP63-F1
#
_cell.length_a   1.000
_cell.length_b   1.000
_cell.length_c   1.000
_cell.angle_alpha   90.00
_cell.angle_beta   90.00
_cell.angle_gamma   90.00
#
_symmetry.space_group_name_H-M   'P 1'
#
loop_
_entity.id
_entity.type
_entity.pdbx_description
1 polymer ?
#
loop_
_entity_poly.entity_id
_entity_poly.type
_entity_poly.pdbx_seq_one_letter_code
_entity_poly.pdbx_strand_id
1 'polypeptide(L)'
;MKNRSAAHALRGAALLLTIMALGLGSAGAQAAARSPAAQTGGWEMRVCADPSSMPFSSDDERGFENEIAGILADELGARVTYDWHYFNSDIVRLELRAGNCDMLMGVPDGYEDLLTTVAYYQSPYVLLYRQNQGYELSSFDDPVLRTLKIGVQSNGIPPQTSLVEHGLGANIVATYRAEYGAPDRLAQIVKAVANGDVDVGVAWGPQVGYYAGELGLDLAVVPITSEFDPASLPMTVPMTIAVRPGDVALRDALNVALAARWADVQAVVERYHVPVEPLTPPRVPDAAARQETLRVGFVVPTRTGVSLVPEASLYDVVGQAAVMGAQLAAEASNNRSAADAVDLELLLASAPSAEAAERATERLLAVNGVAALVGGLGDGQADMLAGIAEGAGVPFLNIGSPASALRSACLRSTFNVEAGAGMYLGAAASWFTGHGYARWYVVYEETGEGTELRDAALAALGAVPGAVLAGATGVITGQPDYGPVFEAVRRSGADLILVLVNAPDQIAFLAQEESVGPHVAALPYPYPVTQTRDFLGAMRVRADAQGLGYRVALWDATLGGGDGAGDGGRDGAGDGGPAGRSGSEAAGDALNDRFVARWGQPMDPAAWAA
;
A
#
# COMPACT_ATOMS: atom_id res chain seq x y z
N MET A 1 59.00 -32.97 -6.19
CA MET A 1 60.07 -33.71 -5.48
C MET A 1 59.47 -34.36 -4.23
N LYS A 2 59.64 -35.69 -4.08
CA LYS A 2 59.41 -36.58 -2.90
C LYS A 2 57.96 -36.65 -2.36
N ASN A 3 57.14 -37.70 -2.54
CA ASN A 3 57.19 -39.17 -2.32
C ASN A 3 57.38 -39.65 -0.87
N ARG A 4 56.36 -40.34 -0.31
CA ARG A 4 56.33 -41.74 0.22
C ARG A 4 54.93 -42.08 0.80
N SER A 5 54.16 -43.02 0.20
CA SER A 5 53.98 -44.48 0.52
C SER A 5 52.97 -44.72 1.68
N ALA A 6 51.99 -45.64 1.63
CA ALA A 6 51.93 -47.04 1.17
C ALA A 6 50.46 -47.48 0.84
N ALA A 7 50.14 -48.24 -0.23
CA ALA A 7 50.12 -49.72 -0.42
C ALA A 7 49.01 -50.44 0.43
N HIS A 8 48.03 -51.23 -0.04
CA HIS A 8 48.00 -52.42 -0.92
C HIS A 8 46.54 -52.72 -1.42
N ALA A 9 46.35 -53.07 -2.71
CA ALA A 9 45.89 -54.37 -3.27
C ALA A 9 44.35 -54.63 -3.39
N LEU A 10 43.77 -54.66 -4.62
CA LEU A 10 43.40 -55.85 -5.47
C LEU A 10 42.19 -56.64 -4.92
N ARG A 11 41.09 -57.07 -5.59
CA ARG A 11 40.53 -57.28 -6.95
C ARG A 11 38.98 -57.34 -6.73
N GLY A 12 38.03 -57.08 -7.61
CA GLY A 12 37.84 -57.45 -9.02
C GLY A 12 36.57 -58.31 -9.16
N ALA A 13 35.77 -58.01 -10.19
CA ALA A 13 34.72 -58.82 -10.86
C ALA A 13 33.23 -58.72 -10.45
N ALA A 14 32.50 -58.09 -11.38
CA ALA A 14 31.11 -58.22 -11.83
C ALA A 14 30.29 -59.48 -11.47
N LEU A 15 28.96 -59.28 -11.28
CA LEU A 15 27.93 -60.11 -11.92
C LEU A 15 26.55 -59.41 -11.93
N LEU A 16 25.94 -59.33 -13.12
CA LEU A 16 24.50 -59.09 -13.35
C LEU A 16 23.69 -60.32 -12.90
N LEU A 17 22.53 -60.11 -12.26
CA LEU A 17 21.42 -61.07 -12.33
C LEU A 17 20.06 -60.42 -12.05
N THR A 18 19.28 -60.35 -13.11
CA THR A 18 17.86 -60.05 -13.19
C THR A 18 17.05 -61.11 -12.42
N ILE A 19 16.19 -60.70 -11.50
CA ILE A 19 15.07 -61.54 -11.02
C ILE A 19 13.79 -60.72 -11.16
N MET A 20 12.98 -61.12 -12.14
CA MET A 20 11.57 -60.79 -12.29
C MET A 20 10.79 -61.90 -11.59
N ALA A 21 10.05 -61.58 -10.54
CA ALA A 21 9.03 -62.46 -9.96
C ALA A 21 7.85 -61.62 -9.45
N LEU A 22 6.72 -61.77 -10.14
CA LEU A 22 5.39 -61.30 -9.77
C LEU A 22 4.97 -61.88 -8.42
N GLY A 23 4.45 -61.03 -7.53
CA GLY A 23 3.67 -61.40 -6.36
C GLY A 23 2.43 -60.51 -6.27
N LEU A 24 1.25 -61.13 -6.35
CA LEU A 24 -0.07 -60.53 -6.32
C LEU A 24 -0.37 -59.78 -5.01
N GLY A 25 -1.12 -58.68 -5.12
CA GLY A 25 -2.19 -58.34 -4.17
C GLY A 25 -1.91 -57.22 -3.18
N SER A 26 -2.30 -56.00 -3.54
CA SER A 26 -3.05 -55.11 -2.64
C SER A 26 -3.73 -54.03 -3.47
N ALA A 27 -5.06 -53.96 -3.35
CA ALA A 27 -5.85 -52.85 -3.85
C ALA A 27 -5.44 -51.58 -3.09
N GLY A 28 -4.57 -50.78 -3.70
CA GLY A 28 -4.27 -49.43 -3.24
C GLY A 28 -5.39 -48.51 -3.71
N ALA A 29 -6.18 -48.02 -2.74
CA ALA A 29 -7.06 -46.89 -2.94
C ALA A 29 -6.24 -45.73 -3.53
N GLN A 30 -6.51 -45.37 -4.78
CA GLN A 30 -6.04 -44.11 -5.35
C GLN A 30 -6.83 -43.00 -4.67
N ALA A 31 -6.30 -42.50 -3.55
CA ALA A 31 -6.54 -41.13 -3.18
C ALA A 31 -5.95 -40.27 -4.30
N ALA A 32 -6.80 -39.86 -5.22
CA ALA A 32 -6.50 -38.73 -6.09
C ALA A 32 -6.23 -37.54 -5.17
N ALA A 33 -4.95 -37.28 -4.92
CA ALA A 33 -4.51 -35.98 -4.44
C ALA A 33 -5.00 -34.97 -5.48
N ARG A 34 -6.10 -34.28 -5.16
CA ARG A 34 -6.45 -33.03 -5.82
C ARG A 34 -5.30 -32.08 -5.49
N SER A 35 -4.34 -31.97 -6.40
CA SER A 35 -3.53 -30.76 -6.47
C SER A 35 -4.50 -29.59 -6.58
N PRO A 36 -4.34 -28.49 -5.81
CA PRO A 36 -5.11 -27.30 -6.09
C PRO A 36 -4.83 -26.95 -7.54
N ALA A 37 -5.88 -26.80 -8.33
CA ALA A 37 -5.73 -26.26 -9.67
C ALA A 37 -4.98 -24.94 -9.48
N ALA A 38 -3.78 -24.82 -10.05
CA ALA A 38 -3.12 -23.54 -10.16
C ALA A 38 -4.11 -22.66 -10.93
N GLN A 39 -4.81 -21.78 -10.21
CA GLN A 39 -5.73 -20.83 -10.80
C GLN A 39 -4.89 -19.98 -11.74
N THR A 40 -5.05 -20.18 -13.04
CA THR A 40 -4.35 -19.41 -14.07
C THR A 40 -5.07 -18.07 -14.22
N GLY A 41 -4.89 -17.21 -13.22
CA GLY A 41 -5.32 -15.81 -13.30
C GLY A 41 -4.28 -14.97 -14.03
N GLY A 42 -4.75 -13.93 -14.74
CA GLY A 42 -3.89 -13.00 -15.48
C GLY A 42 -3.11 -12.02 -14.59
N TRP A 43 -3.39 -12.01 -13.29
CA TRP A 43 -2.77 -11.16 -12.27
C TRP A 43 -2.97 -11.77 -10.86
N GLU A 44 -2.18 -11.33 -9.88
CA GLU A 44 -2.28 -11.78 -8.48
C GLU A 44 -3.24 -10.92 -7.65
N MET A 45 -4.26 -11.54 -7.05
CA MET A 45 -5.13 -10.91 -6.05
C MET A 45 -4.76 -11.40 -4.64
N ARG A 46 -3.99 -10.60 -3.90
CA ARG A 46 -3.47 -11.01 -2.59
C ARG A 46 -4.32 -10.50 -1.43
N VAL A 47 -4.76 -11.41 -0.59
CA VAL A 47 -5.70 -11.16 0.52
C VAL A 47 -4.99 -11.32 1.86
N CYS A 48 -5.09 -10.33 2.74
CA CYS A 48 -4.74 -10.48 4.14
C CYS A 48 -5.81 -11.33 4.85
N ALA A 49 -5.41 -12.41 5.50
CA ALA A 49 -6.32 -13.32 6.19
C ALA A 49 -5.70 -13.92 7.47
N ASP A 50 -6.54 -14.36 8.41
CA ASP A 50 -6.08 -14.99 9.65
C ASP A 50 -5.93 -16.50 9.45
N PRO A 51 -4.76 -17.09 9.73
CA PRO A 51 -4.48 -18.50 9.45
C PRO A 51 -5.30 -19.48 10.29
N SER A 52 -5.98 -19.01 11.35
CA SER A 52 -6.67 -19.88 12.32
C SER A 52 -7.91 -19.20 12.90
N SER A 53 -8.84 -18.82 12.01
CA SER A 53 -10.03 -18.05 12.35
C SER A 53 -11.34 -18.65 11.85
N MET A 54 -11.42 -19.98 11.68
CA MET A 54 -12.68 -20.63 11.31
C MET A 54 -13.87 -20.11 12.15
N PRO A 55 -15.01 -19.76 11.52
CA PRO A 55 -15.36 -20.03 10.11
C PRO A 55 -14.90 -19.01 9.06
N PHE A 56 -14.21 -17.94 9.46
CA PHE A 56 -13.86 -16.84 8.57
C PHE A 56 -12.78 -17.27 7.56
N SER A 57 -11.61 -17.64 8.08
CA SER A 57 -10.48 -18.10 7.27
C SER A 57 -9.55 -19.09 7.98
N SER A 58 -8.78 -19.85 7.20
CA SER A 58 -7.67 -20.70 7.69
C SER A 58 -6.59 -20.92 6.62
N ASP A 59 -5.37 -21.23 7.08
CA ASP A 59 -4.18 -21.43 6.22
C ASP A 59 -4.24 -22.65 5.29
N ASP A 60 -5.21 -23.54 5.50
CA ASP A 60 -5.60 -24.60 4.56
C ASP A 60 -6.69 -24.16 3.55
N GLU A 61 -6.90 -22.84 3.44
CA GLU A 61 -7.81 -22.16 2.52
C GLU A 61 -9.29 -22.53 2.70
N ARG A 62 -9.69 -22.91 3.92
CA ARG A 62 -11.10 -23.10 4.31
C ARG A 62 -11.67 -21.86 4.99
N GLY A 63 -12.99 -21.79 5.03
CA GLY A 63 -13.70 -20.66 5.62
C GLY A 63 -14.45 -19.86 4.57
N PHE A 64 -15.53 -19.22 5.00
CA PHE A 64 -16.44 -18.56 4.07
C PHE A 64 -15.80 -17.32 3.42
N GLU A 65 -14.89 -16.62 4.10
CA GLU A 65 -14.20 -15.46 3.53
C GLU A 65 -13.15 -15.89 2.51
N ASN A 66 -12.48 -17.03 2.73
CA ASN A 66 -11.59 -17.63 1.73
C ASN A 66 -12.36 -18.09 0.48
N GLU A 67 -13.52 -18.74 0.65
CA GLU A 67 -14.38 -19.14 -0.47
C GLU A 67 -14.90 -17.92 -1.26
N ILE A 68 -15.31 -16.84 -0.57
CA ILE A 68 -15.76 -15.60 -1.22
C ILE A 68 -14.61 -14.92 -1.95
N ALA A 69 -13.41 -14.86 -1.36
CA ALA A 69 -12.23 -14.35 -2.06
C ALA A 69 -11.93 -15.13 -3.34
N GLY A 70 -12.09 -16.46 -3.33
CA GLY A 70 -11.98 -17.28 -4.55
C GLY A 70 -13.03 -16.91 -5.62
N ILE A 71 -14.28 -16.72 -5.22
CA ILE A 71 -15.37 -16.29 -6.13
C ILE A 71 -15.05 -14.93 -6.78
N LEU A 72 -14.54 -13.98 -6.01
CA LEU A 72 -14.17 -12.65 -6.50
C LEU A 72 -12.94 -12.72 -7.43
N ALA A 73 -11.96 -13.56 -7.11
CA ALA A 73 -10.81 -13.79 -7.96
C ALA A 73 -11.22 -14.35 -9.33
N ASP A 74 -12.11 -15.36 -9.33
CA ASP A 74 -12.65 -15.95 -10.56
C ASP A 74 -13.36 -14.91 -11.43
N GLU A 75 -14.18 -14.04 -10.83
CA GLU A 75 -14.88 -12.96 -11.54
C GLU A 75 -13.92 -11.92 -12.13
N LEU A 76 -12.85 -11.61 -11.41
CA LEU A 76 -11.84 -10.63 -11.82
C LEU A 76 -10.72 -11.23 -12.69
N GLY A 77 -10.78 -12.54 -13.01
CA GLY A 77 -9.74 -13.25 -13.76
C GLY A 77 -8.38 -13.28 -13.05
N ALA A 78 -8.39 -13.27 -11.73
CA ALA A 78 -7.22 -13.22 -10.86
C ALA A 78 -6.86 -14.59 -10.28
N ARG A 79 -5.61 -14.74 -9.82
CA ARG A 79 -5.20 -15.84 -8.95
C ARG A 79 -5.23 -15.34 -7.52
N VAL A 80 -6.06 -15.92 -6.67
CA VAL A 80 -6.07 -15.60 -5.24
C VAL A 80 -4.80 -16.12 -4.57
N THR A 81 -4.20 -15.29 -3.72
CA THR A 81 -3.13 -15.64 -2.78
C THR A 81 -3.41 -15.03 -1.42
N TYR A 82 -2.72 -15.52 -0.39
CA TYR A 82 -2.92 -15.06 0.97
C TYR A 82 -1.63 -14.62 1.61
N ASP A 83 -1.74 -13.53 2.36
CA ASP A 83 -0.77 -13.12 3.37
C ASP A 83 -1.39 -13.41 4.74
N TRP A 84 -0.76 -14.34 5.47
CA TRP A 84 -1.34 -14.91 6.69
C TRP A 84 -0.84 -14.20 7.93
N HIS A 85 -1.73 -13.48 8.61
CA HIS A 85 -1.43 -12.81 9.86
C HIS A 85 -2.65 -12.80 10.78
N TYR A 86 -2.44 -12.87 12.10
CA TYR A 86 -3.56 -12.85 13.04
C TYR A 86 -4.40 -11.57 12.90
N PHE A 87 -5.73 -11.69 12.98
CA PHE A 87 -6.67 -10.59 12.80
C PHE A 87 -6.66 -9.63 13.99
N ASN A 88 -5.74 -8.67 13.96
CA ASN A 88 -5.60 -7.60 14.95
C ASN A 88 -5.20 -6.30 14.23
N SER A 89 -5.00 -5.20 14.96
CA SER A 89 -4.60 -3.92 14.35
C SER A 89 -3.26 -3.97 13.61
N ASP A 90 -2.44 -4.99 13.83
CA ASP A 90 -1.16 -5.16 13.15
C ASP A 90 -1.35 -5.68 11.72
N ILE A 91 -2.38 -6.47 11.40
CA ILE A 91 -2.62 -6.90 10.01
C ILE A 91 -2.84 -5.70 9.07
N VAL A 92 -3.52 -4.67 9.57
CA VAL A 92 -3.72 -3.43 8.81
C VAL A 92 -2.38 -2.67 8.69
N ARG A 93 -1.64 -2.52 9.80
CA ARG A 93 -0.45 -1.67 9.86
C ARG A 93 0.79 -2.28 9.21
N LEU A 94 1.03 -3.57 9.43
CA LEU A 94 2.22 -4.29 9.01
C LEU A 94 2.05 -4.96 7.64
N GLU A 95 0.83 -5.34 7.26
CA GLU A 95 0.59 -6.06 6.02
C GLU A 95 -0.10 -5.21 4.96
N LEU A 96 -1.37 -4.82 5.19
CA LEU A 96 -2.16 -4.10 4.19
C LEU A 96 -1.55 -2.73 3.83
N ARG A 97 -1.13 -1.95 4.82
CA ARG A 97 -0.53 -0.62 4.63
C ARG A 97 0.89 -0.67 4.06
N ALA A 98 1.63 -1.75 4.33
CA ALA A 98 2.96 -1.97 3.80
C ALA A 98 2.94 -2.52 2.35
N GLY A 99 1.78 -2.96 1.87
CA GLY A 99 1.63 -3.54 0.53
C GLY A 99 2.00 -5.01 0.45
N ASN A 100 2.03 -5.73 1.58
CA ASN A 100 2.26 -7.18 1.58
C ASN A 100 1.04 -7.96 1.08
N CYS A 101 -0.17 -7.37 1.19
CA CYS A 101 -1.43 -7.81 0.59
C CYS A 101 -2.20 -6.58 0.05
N ASP A 102 -3.33 -6.76 -0.65
CA ASP A 102 -4.09 -5.66 -1.27
C ASP A 102 -5.50 -5.44 -0.71
N MET A 103 -6.05 -6.45 -0.02
CA MET A 103 -7.36 -6.36 0.61
C MET A 103 -7.44 -7.18 1.89
N LEU A 104 -8.36 -6.77 2.78
CA LEU A 104 -8.70 -7.47 4.01
C LEU A 104 -10.18 -7.81 3.98
N MET A 105 -10.51 -9.10 4.08
CA MET A 105 -11.88 -9.57 4.17
C MET A 105 -12.45 -9.31 5.57
N GLY A 106 -13.77 -9.17 5.66
CA GLY A 106 -14.47 -9.34 6.93
C GLY A 106 -14.29 -8.21 7.93
N VAL A 107 -14.24 -6.96 7.47
CA VAL A 107 -14.22 -5.80 8.37
C VAL A 107 -15.59 -5.12 8.45
N PRO A 108 -15.97 -4.57 9.61
CA PRO A 108 -17.15 -3.70 9.72
C PRO A 108 -17.12 -2.57 8.69
N ASP A 109 -18.28 -2.16 8.19
CA ASP A 109 -18.38 -0.96 7.36
C ASP A 109 -17.89 0.28 8.12
N GLY A 110 -17.22 1.18 7.40
CA GLY A 110 -16.58 2.36 8.00
C GLY A 110 -15.36 2.06 8.86
N TYR A 111 -14.71 0.91 8.67
CA TYR A 111 -13.46 0.58 9.37
C TYR A 111 -12.44 1.72 9.24
N GLU A 112 -11.97 2.22 10.38
CA GLU A 112 -11.21 3.47 10.47
C GLU A 112 -9.97 3.45 9.57
N ASP A 113 -9.73 4.58 8.89
CA ASP A 113 -8.60 4.83 7.99
C ASP A 113 -8.44 3.84 6.82
N LEU A 114 -9.49 3.11 6.43
CA LEU A 114 -9.51 2.24 5.25
C LEU A 114 -10.65 2.62 4.30
N LEU A 115 -10.54 2.18 3.05
CA LEU A 115 -11.61 2.29 2.07
C LEU A 115 -12.35 0.95 2.01
N THR A 116 -13.66 0.96 2.25
CA THR A 116 -14.48 -0.26 2.25
C THR A 116 -15.32 -0.41 0.97
N THR A 117 -15.61 -1.65 0.60
CA THR A 117 -16.62 -1.99 -0.42
C THR A 117 -18.03 -1.78 0.14
N VAL A 118 -19.04 -1.98 -0.71
CA VAL A 118 -20.39 -2.28 -0.22
C VAL A 118 -20.37 -3.53 0.65
N ALA A 119 -21.27 -3.58 1.65
CA ALA A 119 -21.40 -4.74 2.51
C ALA A 119 -21.86 -5.97 1.72
N TYR A 120 -21.21 -7.11 1.94
CA TYR A 120 -21.52 -8.37 1.27
C TYR A 120 -22.27 -9.36 2.17
N TYR A 121 -22.28 -9.12 3.47
CA TYR A 121 -23.27 -9.68 4.39
C TYR A 121 -23.45 -8.73 5.57
N GLN A 122 -24.56 -8.89 6.28
CA GLN A 122 -24.83 -8.17 7.52
C GLN A 122 -25.31 -9.19 8.54
N SER A 123 -24.64 -9.27 9.69
CA SER A 123 -24.94 -10.28 10.71
C SER A 123 -25.36 -9.61 12.01
N PRO A 124 -26.30 -10.19 12.77
CA PRO A 124 -26.62 -9.75 14.12
C PRO A 124 -25.71 -10.44 15.15
N TYR A 125 -25.62 -9.85 16.34
CA TYR A 125 -25.31 -10.61 17.55
C TYR A 125 -26.50 -11.51 17.90
N VAL A 126 -26.22 -12.64 18.55
CA VAL A 126 -27.22 -13.66 18.84
C VAL A 126 -27.26 -14.02 20.32
N LEU A 127 -28.45 -14.35 20.79
CA LEU A 127 -28.70 -15.10 22.01
C LEU A 127 -28.62 -16.60 21.67
N LEU A 128 -27.86 -17.34 22.45
CA LEU A 128 -27.61 -18.76 22.25
C LEU A 128 -27.96 -19.50 23.55
N TYR A 129 -28.82 -20.52 23.49
CA TYR A 129 -29.18 -21.33 24.66
C TYR A 129 -29.57 -22.74 24.25
N ARG A 130 -29.57 -23.70 25.17
CA ARG A 130 -30.01 -25.08 24.89
C ARG A 130 -31.50 -25.12 24.58
N GLN A 131 -31.93 -25.95 23.64
CA GLN A 131 -33.38 -26.13 23.41
C GLN A 131 -34.06 -26.82 24.62
N ASN A 132 -35.39 -26.73 24.65
CA ASN A 132 -36.25 -27.44 25.62
C ASN A 132 -35.97 -27.10 27.11
N GLN A 133 -35.47 -25.89 27.40
CA GLN A 133 -35.20 -25.43 28.78
C GLN A 133 -36.40 -24.78 29.48
N GLY A 134 -37.57 -24.72 28.83
CA GLY A 134 -38.80 -24.14 29.42
C GLY A 134 -38.88 -22.61 29.33
N TYR A 135 -38.03 -21.98 28.53
CA TYR A 135 -38.09 -20.56 28.17
C TYR A 135 -37.71 -20.36 26.70
N GLU A 136 -38.21 -19.28 26.12
CA GLU A 136 -37.80 -18.76 24.81
C GLU A 136 -37.34 -17.32 25.01
N LEU A 137 -36.20 -16.96 24.42
CA LEU A 137 -35.62 -15.63 24.52
C LEU A 137 -35.76 -14.90 23.19
N SER A 138 -36.01 -13.60 23.26
CA SER A 138 -36.15 -12.72 22.10
C SER A 138 -35.50 -11.34 22.32
N SER A 139 -35.28 -10.95 23.58
CA SER A 139 -34.75 -9.63 23.94
C SER A 139 -33.99 -9.67 25.28
N PHE A 140 -33.13 -8.68 25.53
CA PHE A 140 -32.50 -8.48 26.84
C PHE A 140 -33.50 -8.08 27.95
N ASP A 141 -34.73 -7.74 27.61
CA ASP A 141 -35.79 -7.44 28.59
C ASP A 141 -36.48 -8.68 29.16
N ASP A 142 -36.21 -9.86 28.61
CA ASP A 142 -36.87 -11.10 29.01
C ASP A 142 -36.62 -11.40 30.51
N PRO A 143 -37.68 -11.49 31.34
CA PRO A 143 -37.52 -11.49 32.80
C PRO A 143 -36.77 -12.70 33.33
N VAL A 144 -36.79 -13.82 32.60
CA VAL A 144 -36.06 -15.05 32.94
C VAL A 144 -34.54 -14.81 32.99
N LEU A 145 -33.99 -13.89 32.19
CA LEU A 145 -32.56 -13.58 32.12
C LEU A 145 -31.98 -13.18 33.49
N ARG A 146 -32.79 -12.57 34.37
CA ARG A 146 -32.38 -12.20 35.73
C ARG A 146 -32.05 -13.40 36.62
N THR A 147 -32.45 -14.60 36.23
CA THR A 147 -32.19 -15.85 36.96
C THR A 147 -31.13 -16.72 36.31
N LEU A 148 -30.76 -16.43 35.05
CA LEU A 148 -29.88 -17.27 34.24
C LEU A 148 -28.42 -16.83 34.36
N LYS A 149 -27.50 -17.78 34.16
CA LYS A 149 -26.07 -17.53 34.00
C LYS A 149 -25.78 -17.15 32.56
N ILE A 150 -25.26 -15.94 32.37
CA ILE A 150 -24.96 -15.39 31.05
C ILE A 150 -23.45 -15.46 30.80
N GLY A 151 -23.07 -16.02 29.65
CA GLY A 151 -21.74 -15.94 29.08
C GLY A 151 -21.69 -14.90 27.97
N VAL A 152 -20.59 -14.15 27.86
CA VAL A 152 -20.39 -13.19 26.76
C VAL A 152 -19.09 -13.49 26.01
N GLN A 153 -19.06 -13.21 24.70
CA GLN A 153 -17.87 -13.46 23.86
C GLN A 153 -16.64 -12.67 24.35
N SER A 154 -16.80 -11.39 24.64
CA SER A 154 -15.72 -10.55 25.15
C SER A 154 -16.29 -9.37 25.95
N ASN A 155 -15.42 -8.68 26.69
CA ASN A 155 -15.81 -7.46 27.39
C ASN A 155 -15.80 -6.27 26.41
N GLY A 156 -16.72 -5.32 26.61
CA GLY A 156 -16.77 -4.08 25.83
C GLY A 156 -17.37 -4.20 24.43
N ILE A 157 -17.91 -5.37 24.05
CA ILE A 157 -18.72 -5.49 22.84
C ILE A 157 -20.14 -4.93 23.08
N PRO A 158 -20.84 -4.43 22.05
CA PRO A 158 -22.15 -3.82 22.20
C PRO A 158 -23.15 -4.67 23.02
N PRO A 159 -23.30 -5.99 22.81
CA PRO A 159 -24.22 -6.80 23.62
C PRO A 159 -23.87 -6.89 25.10
N GLN A 160 -22.57 -6.87 25.43
CA GLN A 160 -22.14 -6.92 26.84
C GLN A 160 -22.46 -5.61 27.55
N THR A 161 -22.24 -4.47 26.88
CA THR A 161 -22.62 -3.15 27.39
C THR A 161 -24.14 -3.05 27.54
N SER A 162 -24.90 -3.49 26.54
CA SER A 162 -26.37 -3.53 26.58
C SER A 162 -26.90 -4.35 27.77
N LEU A 163 -26.40 -5.58 27.98
CA LEU A 163 -26.77 -6.40 29.15
C LEU A 163 -26.56 -5.66 30.48
N VAL A 164 -25.46 -4.91 30.62
CA VAL A 164 -25.20 -4.13 31.84
C VAL A 164 -26.22 -2.99 31.98
N GLU A 165 -26.55 -2.29 30.89
CA GLU A 165 -27.54 -1.21 30.89
C GLU A 165 -28.97 -1.71 31.20
N HIS A 166 -29.29 -2.96 30.84
CA HIS A 166 -30.54 -3.64 31.19
C HIS A 166 -30.54 -4.21 32.62
N GLY A 167 -29.48 -3.98 33.41
CA GLY A 167 -29.37 -4.45 34.79
C GLY A 167 -29.00 -5.93 34.94
N LEU A 168 -28.54 -6.58 33.87
CA LEU A 168 -28.12 -7.99 33.84
C LEU A 168 -26.62 -8.17 34.09
N GLY A 169 -25.89 -7.12 34.45
CA GLY A 169 -24.44 -7.19 34.71
C GLY A 169 -24.05 -8.23 35.77
N ALA A 170 -24.89 -8.45 36.80
CA ALA A 170 -24.65 -9.46 37.84
C ALA A 170 -24.86 -10.91 37.36
N ASN A 171 -25.55 -11.09 36.23
CA ASN A 171 -25.81 -12.38 35.60
C ASN A 171 -24.70 -12.79 34.64
N ILE A 172 -23.79 -11.88 34.28
CA ILE A 172 -22.61 -12.19 33.44
C ILE A 172 -21.58 -12.91 34.32
N VAL A 173 -21.48 -14.23 34.18
CA VAL A 173 -20.61 -15.08 35.03
C VAL A 173 -19.33 -15.54 34.33
N ALA A 174 -19.24 -15.38 33.00
CA ALA A 174 -18.10 -15.81 32.22
C ALA A 174 -17.90 -14.97 30.95
N THR A 175 -16.63 -14.82 30.55
CA THR A 175 -16.22 -14.17 29.30
C THR A 175 -15.33 -15.13 28.51
N TYR A 176 -15.63 -15.35 27.23
CA TYR A 176 -14.97 -16.34 26.38
C TYR A 176 -14.08 -15.70 25.32
N ARG A 177 -13.04 -15.00 25.78
CA ARG A 177 -12.11 -14.30 24.88
C ARG A 177 -11.37 -15.31 24.01
N ALA A 178 -11.39 -15.09 22.70
CA ALA A 178 -10.62 -15.87 21.75
C ALA A 178 -9.11 -15.60 21.93
N GLU A 179 -8.40 -16.53 22.56
CA GLU A 179 -6.94 -16.48 22.68
C GLU A 179 -6.27 -17.04 21.42
N TYR A 180 -5.27 -16.32 20.90
CA TYR A 180 -4.50 -16.77 19.73
C TYR A 180 -3.74 -18.06 20.04
N GLY A 181 -3.70 -18.97 19.07
CA GLY A 181 -3.06 -20.28 19.21
C GLY A 181 -3.87 -21.33 20.00
N ALA A 182 -5.02 -20.96 20.59
CA ALA A 182 -5.91 -21.94 21.22
C ALA A 182 -6.75 -22.68 20.15
N PRO A 183 -6.85 -24.03 20.22
CA PRO A 183 -7.73 -24.79 19.34
C PRO A 183 -9.19 -24.34 19.50
N ASP A 184 -9.91 -24.19 18.39
CA ASP A 184 -11.32 -23.77 18.37
C ASP A 184 -11.59 -22.54 19.25
N ARG A 185 -10.70 -21.55 19.24
CA ARG A 185 -10.81 -20.34 20.08
C ARG A 185 -12.15 -19.61 19.92
N LEU A 186 -12.77 -19.72 18.75
CA LEU A 186 -14.09 -19.17 18.44
C LEU A 186 -15.25 -20.13 18.78
N ALA A 187 -15.02 -21.38 19.17
CA ALA A 187 -16.10 -22.27 19.61
C ALA A 187 -16.40 -22.20 21.12
N GLN A 188 -15.56 -21.53 21.91
CA GLN A 188 -15.56 -21.66 23.38
C GLN A 188 -16.92 -21.37 24.03
N ILE A 189 -17.55 -20.25 23.68
CA ILE A 189 -18.87 -19.89 24.25
C ILE A 189 -19.97 -20.88 23.80
N VAL A 190 -19.92 -21.35 22.56
CA VAL A 190 -20.88 -22.32 22.03
C VAL A 190 -20.77 -23.64 22.79
N LYS A 191 -19.55 -24.12 23.01
CA LYS A 191 -19.27 -25.31 23.81
C LYS A 191 -19.71 -25.15 25.26
N ALA A 192 -19.47 -23.99 25.87
CA ALA A 192 -19.87 -23.74 27.26
C ALA A 192 -21.39 -23.74 27.47
N VAL A 193 -22.15 -23.18 26.52
CA VAL A 193 -23.61 -23.23 26.55
C VAL A 193 -24.11 -24.65 26.31
N ALA A 194 -23.52 -25.39 25.36
CA ALA A 194 -23.87 -26.79 25.13
C ALA A 194 -23.61 -27.68 26.36
N ASN A 195 -22.50 -27.43 27.08
CA ASN A 195 -22.11 -28.18 28.26
C ASN A 195 -22.90 -27.83 29.53
N GLY A 196 -23.60 -26.69 29.55
CA GLY A 196 -24.30 -26.23 30.76
C GLY A 196 -23.47 -25.39 31.73
N ASP A 197 -22.27 -24.96 31.31
CA ASP A 197 -21.42 -24.08 32.12
C ASP A 197 -22.07 -22.69 32.31
N VAL A 198 -22.75 -22.23 31.25
CA VAL A 198 -23.66 -21.08 31.25
C VAL A 198 -25.01 -21.49 30.67
N ASP A 199 -26.06 -20.74 31.03
CA ASP A 199 -27.42 -21.00 30.56
C ASP A 199 -27.67 -20.33 29.20
N VAL A 200 -27.14 -19.11 29.03
CA VAL A 200 -27.29 -18.29 27.83
C VAL A 200 -25.91 -17.75 27.42
N GLY A 201 -25.57 -17.84 26.14
CA GLY A 201 -24.43 -17.16 25.54
C GLY A 201 -24.88 -15.98 24.71
N VAL A 202 -24.14 -14.87 24.75
CA VAL A 202 -24.33 -13.71 23.88
C VAL A 202 -23.05 -13.46 23.10
N ALA A 203 -23.12 -13.65 21.78
CA ALA A 203 -21.93 -13.67 20.93
C ALA A 203 -22.26 -13.30 19.47
N TRP A 204 -21.20 -13.17 18.68
CA TRP A 204 -21.28 -12.78 17.29
C TRP A 204 -21.91 -13.88 16.41
N GLY A 205 -22.88 -13.50 15.58
CA GLY A 205 -23.69 -14.41 14.77
C GLY A 205 -22.91 -15.42 13.93
N PRO A 206 -21.91 -15.01 13.11
CA PRO A 206 -21.23 -15.93 12.19
C PRO A 206 -20.50 -17.05 12.92
N GLN A 207 -19.85 -16.72 14.04
CA GLN A 207 -19.19 -17.68 14.92
C GLN A 207 -20.20 -18.67 15.52
N VAL A 208 -21.29 -18.16 16.10
CA VAL A 208 -22.27 -19.01 16.80
C VAL A 208 -23.00 -19.92 15.82
N GLY A 209 -23.49 -19.36 14.70
CA GLY A 209 -24.26 -20.11 13.71
C GLY A 209 -23.46 -21.26 13.10
N TYR A 210 -22.21 -21.00 12.70
CA TYR A 210 -21.32 -22.03 12.19
C TYR A 210 -21.08 -23.15 13.19
N TYR A 211 -20.61 -22.83 14.41
CA TYR A 211 -20.26 -23.87 15.38
C TYR A 211 -21.48 -24.61 15.94
N ALA A 212 -22.65 -23.97 16.01
CA ALA A 212 -23.89 -24.67 16.37
C ALA A 212 -24.27 -25.71 15.30
N GLY A 213 -24.16 -25.34 14.01
CA GLY A 213 -24.42 -26.23 12.88
C GLY A 213 -23.40 -27.35 12.72
N GLU A 214 -22.11 -27.00 12.64
CA GLU A 214 -20.99 -27.94 12.42
C GLU A 214 -20.90 -29.01 13.51
N LEU A 215 -21.16 -28.64 14.77
CA LEU A 215 -21.13 -29.56 15.91
C LEU A 215 -22.45 -30.32 16.11
N GLY A 216 -23.50 -30.02 15.32
CA GLY A 216 -24.81 -30.67 15.42
C GLY A 216 -25.47 -30.50 16.79
N LEU A 217 -25.28 -29.34 17.42
CA LEU A 217 -25.72 -29.09 18.81
C LEU A 217 -27.20 -28.68 18.85
N ASP A 218 -27.94 -29.20 19.83
CA ASP A 218 -29.35 -28.85 20.06
C ASP A 218 -29.48 -27.49 20.78
N LEU A 219 -29.11 -26.44 20.06
CA LEU A 219 -29.08 -25.06 20.53
C LEU A 219 -30.11 -24.23 19.77
N ALA A 220 -30.77 -23.32 20.48
CA ALA A 220 -31.49 -22.20 19.89
C ALA A 220 -30.48 -21.06 19.65
N VAL A 221 -30.42 -20.57 18.41
CA VAL A 221 -29.63 -19.40 18.00
C VAL A 221 -30.63 -18.33 17.57
N VAL A 222 -30.79 -17.30 18.39
CA VAL A 222 -31.81 -16.27 18.21
C VAL A 222 -31.14 -14.92 17.91
N PRO A 223 -31.32 -14.36 16.70
CA PRO A 223 -30.89 -13.00 16.37
C PRO A 223 -31.47 -11.94 17.31
N ILE A 224 -30.63 -11.01 17.75
CA ILE A 224 -31.11 -9.77 18.38
C ILE A 224 -31.58 -8.86 17.27
N THR A 225 -32.90 -8.74 17.11
CA THR A 225 -33.55 -8.06 15.97
C THR A 225 -33.57 -6.54 16.10
N SER A 226 -33.36 -6.00 17.30
CA SER A 226 -33.16 -4.56 17.51
C SER A 226 -31.86 -4.13 16.85
N GLU A 227 -31.91 -3.28 15.82
CA GLU A 227 -30.69 -2.78 15.15
C GLU A 227 -29.75 -2.06 16.14
N PHE A 228 -30.33 -1.31 17.08
CA PHE A 228 -29.63 -0.65 18.18
C PHE A 228 -30.24 -1.03 19.53
N ASP A 229 -29.41 -1.38 20.51
CA ASP A 229 -29.86 -1.73 21.86
C ASP A 229 -28.80 -1.42 22.95
N PRO A 230 -28.99 -0.40 23.82
CA PRO A 230 -29.98 0.68 23.70
C PRO A 230 -29.65 1.56 22.49
N ALA A 231 -30.39 2.66 22.28
CA ALA A 231 -30.45 3.41 21.02
C ALA A 231 -29.12 3.88 20.37
N SER A 232 -27.97 3.71 21.02
CA SER A 232 -26.63 4.03 20.50
C SER A 232 -25.71 2.83 20.25
N LEU A 233 -26.09 1.61 20.66
CA LEU A 233 -25.23 0.43 20.55
C LEU A 233 -25.69 -0.48 19.40
N PRO A 234 -24.90 -0.64 18.32
CA PRO A 234 -25.30 -1.46 17.19
C PRO A 234 -25.28 -2.95 17.55
N MET A 235 -26.39 -3.66 17.33
CA MET A 235 -26.50 -5.11 17.51
C MET A 235 -26.32 -5.89 16.20
N THR A 236 -26.28 -5.18 15.08
CA THR A 236 -26.09 -5.74 13.75
C THR A 236 -24.93 -5.03 13.09
N VAL A 237 -24.01 -5.78 12.48
CA VAL A 237 -22.80 -5.22 11.85
C VAL A 237 -22.79 -5.59 10.36
N PRO A 238 -22.81 -4.60 9.45
CA PRO A 238 -22.55 -4.80 8.03
C PRO A 238 -21.07 -5.07 7.81
N MET A 239 -20.77 -6.10 7.03
CA MET A 239 -19.41 -6.61 6.83
C MET A 239 -18.99 -6.39 5.38
N THR A 240 -17.80 -5.84 5.21
CA THR A 240 -17.23 -5.32 3.97
C THR A 240 -15.83 -5.89 3.71
N ILE A 241 -15.29 -5.58 2.53
CA ILE A 241 -13.89 -5.80 2.20
C ILE A 241 -13.19 -4.46 2.30
N ALA A 242 -12.07 -4.38 3.02
CA ALA A 242 -11.25 -3.19 3.09
C ALA A 242 -10.08 -3.25 2.11
N VAL A 243 -9.75 -2.08 1.55
CA VAL A 243 -8.54 -1.80 0.77
C VAL A 243 -7.88 -0.53 1.32
N ARG A 244 -6.67 -0.22 0.85
CA ARG A 244 -5.99 1.03 1.25
C ARG A 244 -6.81 2.26 0.80
N PRO A 245 -6.75 3.39 1.51
CA PRO A 245 -7.50 4.61 1.16
C PRO A 245 -7.35 5.09 -0.29
N GLY A 246 -6.16 4.92 -0.88
CA GLY A 246 -5.87 5.30 -2.27
C GLY A 246 -6.25 4.26 -3.33
N ASP A 247 -6.66 3.05 -2.95
CA ASP A 247 -6.99 1.94 -3.87
C ASP A 247 -8.44 1.98 -4.36
N VAL A 248 -8.85 3.13 -4.88
CA VAL A 248 -10.23 3.36 -5.36
C VAL A 248 -10.59 2.41 -6.50
N ALA A 249 -9.68 2.20 -7.45
CA ALA A 249 -9.94 1.31 -8.59
C ALA A 249 -10.12 -0.16 -8.17
N LEU A 250 -9.43 -0.61 -7.11
CA LEU A 250 -9.60 -1.96 -6.58
C LEU A 250 -10.94 -2.10 -5.85
N ARG A 251 -11.30 -1.13 -4.99
CA ARG A 251 -12.62 -1.11 -4.34
C ARG A 251 -13.74 -1.21 -5.39
N ASP A 252 -13.65 -0.45 -6.47
CA ASP A 252 -14.68 -0.44 -7.50
C ASP A 252 -14.77 -1.75 -8.27
N ALA A 253 -13.62 -2.34 -8.61
CA ALA A 253 -13.58 -3.67 -9.19
C ALA A 253 -14.26 -4.71 -8.26
N LEU A 254 -13.97 -4.66 -6.96
CA LEU A 254 -14.60 -5.54 -5.97
C LEU A 254 -16.10 -5.30 -5.83
N ASN A 255 -16.56 -4.05 -5.83
CA ASN A 255 -17.99 -3.72 -5.79
C ASN A 255 -18.72 -4.29 -7.01
N VAL A 256 -18.14 -4.15 -8.20
CA VAL A 256 -18.70 -4.71 -9.44
C VAL A 256 -18.73 -6.24 -9.39
N ALA A 257 -17.65 -6.87 -8.93
CA ALA A 257 -17.57 -8.33 -8.79
C ALA A 257 -18.58 -8.86 -7.75
N LEU A 258 -18.73 -8.19 -6.61
CA LEU A 258 -19.73 -8.51 -5.59
C LEU A 258 -21.15 -8.42 -6.16
N ALA A 259 -21.45 -7.41 -6.97
CA ALA A 259 -22.75 -7.28 -7.62
C ALA A 259 -23.00 -8.37 -8.66
N ALA A 260 -21.98 -8.71 -9.46
CA ALA A 260 -22.07 -9.77 -10.47
C ALA A 260 -22.25 -11.16 -9.84
N ARG A 261 -21.59 -11.42 -8.71
CA ARG A 261 -21.56 -12.73 -8.03
C ARG A 261 -22.39 -12.78 -6.76
N TRP A 262 -23.33 -11.84 -6.59
CA TRP A 262 -24.09 -11.68 -5.35
C TRP A 262 -24.73 -12.98 -4.86
N ALA A 263 -25.40 -13.73 -5.75
CA ALA A 263 -26.06 -14.97 -5.40
C ALA A 263 -25.09 -16.05 -4.90
N ASP A 264 -23.91 -16.17 -5.52
CA ASP A 264 -22.89 -17.14 -5.12
C ASP A 264 -22.30 -16.78 -3.75
N VAL A 265 -22.04 -15.49 -3.52
CA VAL A 265 -21.57 -14.97 -2.24
C VAL A 265 -22.57 -15.25 -1.13
N GLN A 266 -23.86 -14.94 -1.33
CA GLN A 266 -24.90 -15.23 -0.34
C GLN A 266 -25.03 -16.74 -0.06
N ALA A 267 -24.91 -17.59 -1.09
CA ALA A 267 -24.97 -19.03 -0.94
C ALA A 267 -23.79 -19.61 -0.13
N VAL A 268 -22.61 -18.98 -0.18
CA VAL A 268 -21.49 -19.34 0.71
C VAL A 268 -21.82 -18.99 2.16
N VAL A 269 -22.28 -17.76 2.42
CA VAL A 269 -22.62 -17.30 3.77
C VAL A 269 -23.71 -18.17 4.40
N GLU A 270 -24.74 -18.54 3.64
CA GLU A 270 -25.82 -19.44 4.08
C GLU A 270 -25.29 -20.85 4.42
N ARG A 271 -24.39 -21.41 3.60
CA ARG A 271 -23.82 -22.76 3.79
C ARG A 271 -23.01 -22.88 5.08
N TYR A 272 -22.38 -21.79 5.52
CA TYR A 272 -21.66 -21.71 6.77
C TYR A 272 -22.56 -21.41 7.98
N HIS A 273 -23.89 -21.45 7.80
CA HIS A 273 -24.88 -21.21 8.85
C HIS A 273 -24.75 -19.83 9.50
N VAL A 274 -24.23 -18.84 8.79
CA VAL A 274 -24.11 -17.47 9.30
C VAL A 274 -25.51 -16.84 9.39
N PRO A 275 -25.96 -16.39 10.58
CA PRO A 275 -27.19 -15.62 10.70
C PRO A 275 -27.01 -14.29 9.96
N VAL A 276 -27.90 -13.99 9.02
CA VAL A 276 -27.82 -12.76 8.24
C VAL A 276 -29.13 -11.99 8.29
N GLU A 277 -29.02 -10.67 8.33
CA GLU A 277 -30.12 -9.77 8.00
C GLU A 277 -30.11 -9.50 6.48
N PRO A 278 -31.29 -9.47 5.82
CA PRO A 278 -31.35 -9.28 4.37
C PRO A 278 -30.72 -7.96 3.91
N LEU A 279 -29.73 -8.05 3.03
CA LEU A 279 -29.18 -6.90 2.29
C LEU A 279 -29.83 -6.79 0.91
N THR A 280 -30.02 -5.55 0.45
CA THR A 280 -30.44 -5.31 -0.94
C THR A 280 -29.25 -5.58 -1.86
N PRO A 281 -29.39 -6.44 -2.90
CA PRO A 281 -28.32 -6.68 -3.86
C PRO A 281 -27.83 -5.37 -4.47
N PRO A 282 -26.50 -5.13 -4.50
CA PRO A 282 -25.95 -3.93 -5.11
C PRO A 282 -26.23 -3.95 -6.61
N ARG A 283 -26.53 -2.78 -7.17
CA ARG A 283 -26.75 -2.61 -8.61
C ARG A 283 -25.55 -1.92 -9.22
N VAL A 284 -24.98 -2.55 -10.25
CA VAL A 284 -24.09 -1.83 -11.17
C VAL A 284 -24.99 -1.03 -12.11
N PRO A 285 -24.81 0.29 -12.25
CA PRO A 285 -25.52 1.05 -13.26
C PRO A 285 -25.33 0.38 -14.63
N ASP A 286 -26.40 0.26 -15.42
CA ASP A 286 -26.27 -0.15 -16.81
C ASP A 286 -25.19 0.71 -17.46
N ALA A 287 -24.31 0.08 -18.25
CA ALA A 287 -23.28 0.77 -19.02
C ALA A 287 -23.94 1.64 -20.11
N ALA A 288 -24.67 2.68 -19.70
CA ALA A 288 -25.33 3.61 -20.59
C ALA A 288 -24.25 4.29 -21.42
N ALA A 289 -24.29 4.00 -22.74
CA ALA A 289 -23.51 4.61 -23.80
C ALA A 289 -22.19 5.23 -23.32
N ARG A 290 -21.20 4.39 -23.01
CA ARG A 290 -19.82 4.87 -22.79
C ARG A 290 -19.44 5.66 -24.04
N GLN A 291 -19.35 6.99 -23.92
CA GLN A 291 -18.44 7.76 -24.76
C GLN A 291 -17.08 7.05 -24.70
N GLU A 292 -16.26 7.16 -25.75
CA GLU A 292 -14.91 6.60 -25.73
C GLU A 292 -14.13 7.25 -24.57
N THR A 293 -14.14 6.61 -23.40
CA THR A 293 -13.45 7.09 -22.19
C THR A 293 -12.04 6.52 -22.19
N LEU A 294 -11.05 7.40 -22.19
CA LEU A 294 -9.65 7.03 -22.04
C LEU A 294 -9.36 6.75 -20.57
N ARG A 295 -9.11 5.48 -20.24
CA ARG A 295 -8.73 5.06 -18.89
C ARG A 295 -7.23 5.15 -18.71
N VAL A 296 -6.80 5.89 -17.69
CA VAL A 296 -5.39 6.04 -17.34
C VAL A 296 -5.18 5.46 -15.94
N GLY A 297 -4.32 4.45 -15.85
CA GLY A 297 -3.90 3.90 -14.56
C GLY A 297 -2.87 4.80 -13.90
N PHE A 298 -3.12 5.20 -12.66
CA PHE A 298 -2.23 6.06 -11.89
C PHE A 298 -1.77 5.32 -10.64
N VAL A 299 -0.51 4.87 -10.65
CA VAL A 299 0.06 3.97 -9.64
C VAL A 299 1.18 4.71 -8.92
N VAL A 300 0.92 5.06 -7.65
CA VAL A 300 1.88 5.80 -6.81
C VAL A 300 1.76 5.36 -5.34
N PRO A 301 2.82 5.51 -4.53
CA PRO A 301 2.72 5.40 -3.08
C PRO A 301 1.85 6.54 -2.54
N THR A 302 0.73 6.23 -1.90
CA THR A 302 -0.12 7.23 -1.24
C THR A 302 -0.19 6.91 0.24
N ARG A 303 -0.37 7.94 1.08
CA ARG A 303 -0.52 7.76 2.53
C ARG A 303 -1.53 6.66 2.86
N THR A 304 -1.01 5.54 3.36
CA THR A 304 -1.83 4.40 3.78
C THR A 304 -2.16 4.48 5.28
N GLY A 305 -1.48 5.34 6.04
CA GLY A 305 -1.64 5.57 7.48
C GLY A 305 -0.29 5.85 8.15
N VAL A 306 -0.14 5.52 9.44
CA VAL A 306 1.18 5.51 10.10
C VAL A 306 1.94 4.27 9.64
N SER A 307 2.77 4.42 8.60
CA SER A 307 3.70 3.37 8.22
C SER A 307 4.83 3.29 9.25
N LEU A 308 5.14 2.08 9.73
CA LEU A 308 6.33 1.84 10.55
C LEU A 308 7.60 1.69 9.71
N VAL A 309 7.48 1.70 8.38
CA VAL A 309 8.59 1.78 7.43
C VAL A 309 8.84 3.26 7.12
N PRO A 310 9.92 3.88 7.64
CA PRO A 310 10.13 5.33 7.53
C PRO A 310 10.25 5.84 6.09
N GLU A 311 10.79 5.03 5.18
CA GLU A 311 11.04 5.39 3.78
C GLU A 311 9.73 5.47 2.97
N ALA A 312 8.84 4.48 3.09
CA ALA A 312 7.53 4.49 2.44
C ALA A 312 6.67 5.70 2.88
N SER A 313 6.73 6.05 4.17
CA SER A 313 6.04 7.21 4.75
C SER A 313 6.40 8.55 4.07
N LEU A 314 7.60 8.68 3.49
CA LEU A 314 8.03 9.93 2.87
C LEU A 314 7.54 10.07 1.43
N TYR A 315 7.57 8.97 0.68
CA TYR A 315 7.04 8.95 -0.68
C TYR A 315 5.52 9.06 -0.71
N ASP A 316 4.82 8.64 0.36
CA ASP A 316 3.38 8.83 0.52
C ASP A 316 2.92 10.30 0.36
N VAL A 317 3.72 11.24 0.86
CA VAL A 317 3.41 12.69 0.75
C VAL A 317 3.57 13.15 -0.70
N VAL A 318 4.63 12.69 -1.37
CA VAL A 318 4.90 13.01 -2.77
C VAL A 318 3.84 12.40 -3.67
N GLY A 319 3.49 11.14 -3.48
CA GLY A 319 2.46 10.49 -4.29
C GLY A 319 1.06 11.05 -4.00
N GLN A 320 0.76 11.48 -2.76
CA GLN A 320 -0.48 12.23 -2.50
C GLN A 320 -0.52 13.55 -3.30
N ALA A 321 0.59 14.28 -3.37
CA ALA A 321 0.69 15.47 -4.22
C ALA A 321 0.52 15.14 -5.71
N ALA A 322 1.13 14.04 -6.17
CA ALA A 322 0.98 13.55 -7.52
C ALA A 322 -0.48 13.19 -7.87
N VAL A 323 -1.21 12.54 -6.95
CA VAL A 323 -2.65 12.25 -7.11
C VAL A 323 -3.46 13.54 -7.25
N MET A 324 -3.20 14.55 -6.42
CA MET A 324 -3.90 15.85 -6.53
C MET A 324 -3.65 16.51 -7.88
N GLY A 325 -2.39 16.53 -8.35
CA GLY A 325 -2.03 17.05 -9.67
C GLY A 325 -2.71 16.29 -10.81
N ALA A 326 -2.74 14.95 -10.73
CA ALA A 326 -3.39 14.11 -11.73
C ALA A 326 -4.91 14.34 -11.77
N GLN A 327 -5.56 14.51 -10.63
CA GLN A 327 -7.00 14.83 -10.55
C GLN A 327 -7.29 16.21 -11.18
N LEU A 328 -6.49 17.23 -10.89
CA LEU A 328 -6.63 18.54 -11.53
C LEU A 328 -6.48 18.45 -13.05
N ALA A 329 -5.48 17.69 -13.51
CA ALA A 329 -5.22 17.49 -14.94
C ALA A 329 -6.38 16.75 -15.63
N ALA A 330 -6.92 15.69 -15.00
CA ALA A 330 -8.07 14.95 -15.50
C ALA A 330 -9.30 15.85 -15.63
N GLU A 331 -9.63 16.60 -14.57
CA GLU A 331 -10.75 17.53 -14.59
C GLU A 331 -10.57 18.68 -15.58
N ALA A 332 -9.36 19.25 -15.67
CA ALA A 332 -9.04 20.27 -16.66
C ALA A 332 -9.21 19.72 -18.08
N SER A 333 -8.87 18.46 -18.31
CA SER A 333 -9.06 17.81 -19.60
C SER A 333 -10.55 17.62 -19.92
N ASN A 334 -11.32 17.12 -18.98
CA ASN A 334 -12.74 16.82 -19.16
C ASN A 334 -13.61 18.10 -19.26
N ASN A 335 -13.18 19.20 -18.66
CA ASN A 335 -13.86 20.49 -18.76
C ASN A 335 -13.62 21.21 -20.10
N ARG A 336 -12.79 20.68 -21.01
CA ARG A 336 -12.59 21.28 -22.34
C ARG A 336 -13.79 20.98 -23.23
N SER A 337 -14.59 22.01 -23.54
CA SER A 337 -15.71 21.96 -24.49
C SER A 337 -15.25 21.87 -25.96
N ALA A 338 -14.41 20.89 -26.30
CA ALA A 338 -14.01 20.62 -27.68
C ALA A 338 -14.86 19.46 -28.25
N ALA A 339 -15.22 19.56 -29.54
CA ALA A 339 -16.00 18.53 -30.24
C ALA A 339 -15.30 17.15 -30.33
N ASP A 340 -13.98 17.11 -30.08
CA ASP A 340 -13.12 15.92 -30.06
C ASP A 340 -12.57 15.61 -28.65
N ALA A 341 -13.18 16.14 -27.58
CA ALA A 341 -12.73 15.88 -26.21
C ALA A 341 -12.98 14.42 -25.82
N VAL A 342 -11.89 13.71 -25.52
CA VAL A 342 -11.93 12.35 -24.97
C VAL A 342 -12.12 12.47 -23.46
N ASP A 343 -13.18 11.85 -22.93
CA ASP A 343 -13.39 11.78 -21.48
C ASP A 343 -12.27 10.96 -20.85
N LEU A 344 -11.55 11.54 -19.90
CA LEU A 344 -10.48 10.87 -19.19
C LEU A 344 -10.98 10.35 -17.84
N GLU A 345 -10.83 9.05 -17.64
CA GLU A 345 -11.08 8.37 -16.37
C GLU A 345 -9.74 8.00 -15.74
N LEU A 346 -9.45 8.61 -14.59
CA LEU A 346 -8.24 8.34 -13.80
C LEU A 346 -8.52 7.22 -12.81
N LEU A 347 -7.81 6.09 -12.95
CA LEU A 347 -7.95 4.93 -12.09
C LEU A 347 -6.78 4.89 -11.11
N LEU A 348 -7.06 5.30 -9.87
CA LEU A 348 -6.08 5.40 -8.80
C LEU A 348 -5.77 4.04 -8.17
N ALA A 349 -4.48 3.76 -7.97
CA ALA A 349 -3.99 2.64 -7.19
C ALA A 349 -2.86 3.08 -6.24
N SER A 350 -2.96 2.66 -5.00
CA SER A 350 -1.99 2.90 -3.93
C SER A 350 -0.98 1.77 -3.89
N ALA A 351 0.29 2.11 -4.10
CA ALA A 351 1.38 1.14 -4.17
C ALA A 351 2.56 1.57 -3.29
N PRO A 352 2.64 1.12 -2.02
CA PRO A 352 3.72 1.50 -1.11
C PRO A 352 5.07 0.83 -1.41
N SER A 353 5.10 -0.19 -2.28
CA SER A 353 6.32 -0.89 -2.70
C SER A 353 6.29 -1.22 -4.20
N ALA A 354 7.41 -1.66 -4.76
CA ALA A 354 7.50 -2.11 -6.16
C ALA A 354 6.62 -3.35 -6.42
N GLU A 355 6.57 -4.30 -5.48
CA GLU A 355 5.71 -5.50 -5.59
C GLU A 355 4.23 -5.14 -5.51
N ALA A 356 3.85 -4.16 -4.68
CA ALA A 356 2.48 -3.66 -4.66
C ALA A 356 2.15 -2.91 -5.97
N ALA A 357 3.11 -2.17 -6.53
CA ALA A 357 2.96 -1.46 -7.81
C ALA A 357 2.79 -2.45 -8.97
N GLU A 358 3.52 -3.56 -8.96
CA GLU A 358 3.36 -4.69 -9.88
C GLU A 358 1.93 -5.22 -9.88
N ARG A 359 1.44 -5.70 -8.72
CA ARG A 359 0.08 -6.25 -8.61
C ARG A 359 -0.99 -5.23 -8.99
N ALA A 360 -0.84 -3.98 -8.57
CA ALA A 360 -1.75 -2.89 -8.93
C ALA A 360 -1.79 -2.65 -10.45
N THR A 361 -0.62 -2.66 -11.11
CA THR A 361 -0.50 -2.42 -12.55
C THR A 361 -1.09 -3.57 -13.36
N GLU A 362 -0.75 -4.82 -13.02
CA GLU A 362 -1.31 -6.00 -13.66
C GLU A 362 -2.84 -6.02 -13.55
N ARG A 363 -3.37 -5.72 -12.35
CA ARG A 363 -4.81 -5.58 -12.13
C ARG A 363 -5.43 -4.52 -13.02
N LEU A 364 -4.88 -3.31 -13.07
CA LEU A 364 -5.42 -2.21 -13.88
C LEU A 364 -5.46 -2.57 -15.37
N LEU A 365 -4.46 -3.28 -15.87
CA LEU A 365 -4.43 -3.78 -17.23
C LEU A 365 -5.49 -4.87 -17.46
N ALA A 366 -5.54 -5.87 -16.59
CA ALA A 366 -6.42 -7.03 -16.74
C ALA A 366 -7.90 -6.71 -16.53
N VAL A 367 -8.22 -5.92 -15.50
CA VAL A 367 -9.61 -5.65 -15.07
C VAL A 367 -10.17 -4.40 -15.73
N ASN A 368 -9.38 -3.33 -15.79
CA ASN A 368 -9.88 -2.02 -16.22
C ASN A 368 -9.57 -1.71 -17.69
N GLY A 369 -8.60 -2.40 -18.30
CA GLY A 369 -8.18 -2.16 -19.68
C GLY A 369 -7.60 -0.75 -19.87
N VAL A 370 -6.70 -0.33 -18.97
CA VAL A 370 -6.09 1.00 -19.04
C VAL A 370 -5.31 1.17 -20.34
N ALA A 371 -5.45 2.36 -20.95
CA ALA A 371 -4.80 2.72 -22.20
C ALA A 371 -3.42 3.35 -21.99
N ALA A 372 -3.11 3.78 -20.76
CA ALA A 372 -1.81 4.33 -20.37
C ALA A 372 -1.59 4.13 -18.87
N LEU A 373 -0.31 4.13 -18.48
CA LEU A 373 0.13 4.06 -17.09
C LEU A 373 0.90 5.34 -16.74
N VAL A 374 0.70 5.84 -15.53
CA VAL A 374 1.43 6.99 -14.97
C VAL A 374 1.89 6.63 -13.56
N GLY A 375 3.15 6.89 -13.26
CA GLY A 375 3.74 6.54 -11.97
C GLY A 375 5.26 6.65 -11.95
N GLY A 376 5.91 5.78 -11.18
CA GLY A 376 7.38 5.76 -11.05
C GLY A 376 7.90 6.62 -9.89
N LEU A 377 7.12 6.73 -8.83
CA LEU A 377 7.54 7.33 -7.56
C LEU A 377 7.91 6.21 -6.58
N GLY A 378 9.07 6.35 -5.93
CA GLY A 378 9.61 5.33 -5.02
C GLY A 378 10.55 4.37 -5.74
N ASP A 379 11.37 3.72 -4.93
CA ASP A 379 12.54 2.96 -5.38
C ASP A 379 12.09 1.73 -6.19
N GLY A 380 12.74 1.48 -7.34
CA GLY A 380 12.43 0.38 -8.25
C GLY A 380 11.06 0.40 -8.96
N GLN A 381 10.11 1.27 -8.56
CA GLN A 381 8.75 1.25 -9.13
C GLN A 381 8.73 1.61 -10.62
N ALA A 382 9.55 2.57 -11.04
CA ALA A 382 9.54 3.04 -12.43
C ALA A 382 10.05 1.98 -13.41
N ASP A 383 11.10 1.22 -13.06
CA ASP A 383 11.61 0.13 -13.89
C ASP A 383 10.59 -1.01 -14.01
N MET A 384 9.93 -1.34 -12.89
CA MET A 384 8.82 -2.27 -12.87
C MET A 384 7.74 -1.81 -13.87
N LEU A 385 7.19 -0.60 -13.68
CA LEU A 385 6.06 -0.09 -14.47
C LEU A 385 6.42 -0.04 -15.95
N ALA A 386 7.63 0.39 -16.29
CA ALA A 386 8.14 0.43 -17.65
C ALA A 386 8.17 -0.97 -18.29
N GLY A 387 8.62 -1.99 -17.55
CA GLY A 387 8.66 -3.37 -18.03
C GLY A 387 7.27 -3.93 -18.33
N ILE A 388 6.31 -3.77 -17.41
CA ILE A 388 4.92 -4.23 -17.63
C ILE A 388 4.26 -3.46 -18.78
N ALA A 389 4.46 -2.14 -18.85
CA ALA A 389 3.88 -1.31 -19.89
C ALA A 389 4.38 -1.70 -21.30
N GLU A 390 5.68 -1.97 -21.45
CA GLU A 390 6.26 -2.49 -22.71
C GLU A 390 5.65 -3.85 -23.06
N GLY A 391 5.51 -4.76 -22.10
CA GLY A 391 4.90 -6.08 -22.29
C GLY A 391 3.43 -6.01 -22.72
N ALA A 392 2.66 -5.09 -22.13
CA ALA A 392 1.26 -4.85 -22.46
C ALA A 392 1.06 -3.96 -23.70
N GLY A 393 2.11 -3.32 -24.21
CA GLY A 393 2.03 -2.41 -25.35
C GLY A 393 1.29 -1.11 -25.07
N VAL A 394 1.26 -0.67 -23.81
CA VAL A 394 0.64 0.60 -23.39
C VAL A 394 1.72 1.63 -23.04
N PRO A 395 1.53 2.94 -23.30
CA PRO A 395 2.48 3.96 -22.88
C PRO A 395 2.56 4.06 -21.35
N PHE A 396 3.78 4.19 -20.84
CA PHE A 396 4.09 4.52 -19.45
C PHE A 396 4.71 5.92 -19.38
N LEU A 397 4.12 6.77 -18.54
CA LEU A 397 4.65 8.10 -18.22
C LEU A 397 5.32 8.04 -16.85
N ASN A 398 6.65 8.06 -16.86
CA ASN A 398 7.46 8.18 -15.66
C ASN A 398 7.46 9.64 -15.17
N ILE A 399 6.89 9.87 -13.99
CA ILE A 399 6.73 11.20 -13.38
C ILE A 399 7.62 11.43 -12.16
N GLY A 400 8.42 10.44 -11.76
CA GLY A 400 9.10 10.48 -10.45
C GLY A 400 10.53 9.97 -10.41
N SER A 401 10.95 9.13 -11.38
CA SER A 401 12.26 8.49 -11.33
C SER A 401 13.29 9.19 -12.24
N PRO A 402 14.39 9.73 -11.67
CA PRO A 402 15.48 10.29 -12.44
C PRO A 402 16.47 9.23 -12.95
N ALA A 403 16.20 7.94 -12.75
CA ALA A 403 17.13 6.84 -13.02
C ALA A 403 17.70 6.88 -14.45
N SER A 404 19.02 6.68 -14.55
CA SER A 404 19.70 6.62 -15.84
C SER A 404 19.37 5.32 -16.59
N ALA A 405 19.15 4.22 -15.85
CA ALA A 405 18.75 2.93 -16.39
C ALA A 405 17.53 3.03 -17.33
N LEU A 406 16.43 3.63 -16.87
CA LEU A 406 15.21 3.86 -17.67
C LEU A 406 15.48 4.54 -19.01
N ARG A 407 16.38 5.54 -19.03
CA ARG A 407 16.70 6.33 -20.22
C ARG A 407 17.63 5.57 -21.16
N SER A 408 18.55 4.79 -20.61
CA SER A 408 19.46 3.95 -21.38
C SER A 408 18.78 2.72 -21.97
N ALA A 409 17.82 2.12 -21.25
CA ALA A 409 16.99 1.02 -21.74
C ALA A 409 16.12 1.47 -22.91
N CYS A 410 15.63 2.73 -22.87
CA CYS A 410 14.91 3.40 -23.95
C CYS A 410 13.76 2.52 -24.52
N LEU A 411 12.95 1.97 -23.62
CA LEU A 411 11.78 1.18 -23.99
C LEU A 411 10.81 2.03 -24.81
N ARG A 412 10.15 1.42 -25.79
CA ARG A 412 9.32 2.13 -26.77
C ARG A 412 8.08 2.73 -26.12
N SER A 413 7.57 2.07 -25.09
CA SER A 413 6.41 2.51 -24.32
C SER A 413 6.73 3.59 -23.27
N THR A 414 8.00 3.83 -22.94
CA THR A 414 8.36 4.67 -21.79
C THR A 414 8.64 6.12 -22.18
N PHE A 415 7.86 7.03 -21.58
CA PHE A 415 8.01 8.48 -21.72
C PHE A 415 8.40 9.07 -20.36
N ASN A 416 9.56 9.72 -20.31
CA ASN A 416 10.04 10.36 -19.09
C ASN A 416 9.57 11.81 -19.05
N VAL A 417 8.66 12.11 -18.11
CA VAL A 417 8.27 13.48 -17.75
C VAL A 417 9.26 14.05 -16.73
N GLU A 418 9.68 13.21 -15.78
CA GLU A 418 10.77 13.53 -14.85
C GLU A 418 12.08 13.73 -15.61
N ALA A 419 12.91 14.68 -15.20
CA ALA A 419 14.23 14.88 -15.81
C ALA A 419 15.24 13.83 -15.32
N GLY A 420 16.23 13.52 -16.15
CA GLY A 420 17.24 12.52 -15.80
C GLY A 420 18.22 13.02 -14.76
N ALA A 421 18.77 12.12 -13.95
CA ALA A 421 19.77 12.46 -12.94
C ALA A 421 20.94 13.25 -13.53
N GLY A 422 21.44 12.84 -14.70
CA GLY A 422 22.50 13.57 -15.41
C GLY A 422 22.12 15.01 -15.80
N MET A 423 20.84 15.32 -16.02
CA MET A 423 20.39 16.69 -16.30
C MET A 423 20.53 17.57 -15.06
N TYR A 424 20.03 17.10 -13.91
CA TYR A 424 20.16 17.81 -12.64
C TYR A 424 21.63 17.96 -12.22
N LEU A 425 22.41 16.90 -12.33
CA LEU A 425 23.82 16.86 -11.96
C LEU A 425 24.67 17.72 -12.90
N GLY A 426 24.40 17.71 -14.20
CA GLY A 426 25.09 18.56 -15.17
C GLY A 426 24.78 20.04 -14.96
N ALA A 427 23.51 20.38 -14.70
CA ALA A 427 23.11 21.74 -14.37
C ALA A 427 23.77 22.23 -13.08
N ALA A 428 23.75 21.41 -12.02
CA ALA A 428 24.42 21.71 -10.76
C ALA A 428 25.93 21.90 -10.97
N ALA A 429 26.60 20.94 -11.61
CA ALA A 429 28.03 21.00 -11.88
C ALA A 429 28.40 22.27 -12.64
N SER A 430 27.68 22.58 -13.73
CA SER A 430 27.94 23.78 -14.54
C SER A 430 27.73 25.08 -13.74
N TRP A 431 26.65 25.17 -12.96
CA TRP A 431 26.33 26.38 -12.22
C TRP A 431 27.31 26.62 -11.08
N PHE A 432 27.53 25.64 -10.21
CA PHE A 432 28.39 25.79 -9.03
C PHE A 432 29.86 25.97 -9.40
N THR A 433 30.36 25.27 -10.43
CA THR A 433 31.72 25.51 -10.94
C THR A 433 31.89 26.90 -11.55
N GLY A 434 30.86 27.42 -12.22
CA GLY A 434 30.83 28.83 -12.65
C GLY A 434 30.90 29.84 -11.50
N HIS A 435 30.48 29.44 -10.30
CA HIS A 435 30.47 30.28 -9.08
C HIS A 435 31.65 29.97 -8.13
N GLY A 436 32.68 29.26 -8.61
CA GLY A 436 33.93 29.05 -7.87
C GLY A 436 34.04 27.75 -7.08
N TYR A 437 33.02 26.89 -7.10
CA TYR A 437 33.07 25.54 -6.53
C TYR A 437 33.59 24.55 -7.57
N ALA A 438 34.90 24.38 -7.61
CA ALA A 438 35.58 23.63 -8.66
C ALA A 438 36.02 22.23 -8.20
N ARG A 439 36.15 21.97 -6.89
CA ARG A 439 36.70 20.74 -6.33
C ARG A 439 35.62 19.95 -5.58
N TRP A 440 35.07 18.97 -6.26
CA TRP A 440 33.89 18.24 -5.82
C TRP A 440 34.24 16.96 -5.07
N TYR A 441 33.55 16.70 -3.96
CA TYR A 441 33.56 15.42 -3.26
C TYR A 441 32.19 14.75 -3.37
N VAL A 442 32.13 13.47 -3.75
CA VAL A 442 30.85 12.76 -3.89
C VAL A 442 30.63 11.80 -2.72
N VAL A 443 29.51 11.94 -2.02
CA VAL A 443 29.04 10.98 -1.03
C VAL A 443 27.84 10.28 -1.63
N TYR A 444 27.82 8.95 -1.66
CA TYR A 444 26.77 8.18 -2.31
C TYR A 444 26.44 6.93 -1.50
N GLU A 445 25.24 6.40 -1.72
CA GLU A 445 24.78 5.17 -1.07
C GLU A 445 25.29 3.93 -1.81
N GLU A 446 25.79 2.92 -1.08
CA GLU A 446 26.32 1.66 -1.63
C GLU A 446 25.20 0.68 -2.02
N THR A 447 24.19 1.20 -2.71
CA THR A 447 23.10 0.44 -3.33
C THR A 447 23.29 0.40 -4.84
N GLY A 448 22.48 -0.41 -5.54
CA GLY A 448 22.45 -0.41 -7.01
C GLY A 448 22.14 0.98 -7.56
N GLU A 449 21.02 1.57 -7.14
CA GLU A 449 20.62 2.93 -7.54
C GLU A 449 21.63 4.00 -7.11
N GLY A 450 22.16 3.94 -5.88
CA GLY A 450 23.14 4.91 -5.39
C GLY A 450 24.46 4.87 -6.18
N THR A 451 24.88 3.68 -6.61
CA THR A 451 26.05 3.48 -7.48
C THR A 451 25.81 4.06 -8.89
N GLU A 452 24.61 3.86 -9.46
CA GLU A 452 24.25 4.46 -10.74
C GLU A 452 24.19 5.99 -10.67
N LEU A 453 23.64 6.53 -9.57
CA LEU A 453 23.57 7.97 -9.34
C LEU A 453 24.96 8.58 -9.17
N ARG A 454 25.88 7.89 -8.47
CA ARG A 454 27.30 8.25 -8.41
C ARG A 454 27.90 8.31 -9.82
N ASP A 455 27.69 7.29 -10.64
CA ASP A 455 28.28 7.24 -11.98
C ASP A 455 27.76 8.36 -12.88
N ALA A 456 26.46 8.67 -12.78
CA ALA A 456 25.87 9.84 -13.43
C ALA A 456 26.51 11.15 -12.95
N ALA A 457 26.80 11.28 -11.65
CA ALA A 457 27.46 12.46 -11.09
C ALA A 457 28.90 12.60 -11.57
N LEU A 458 29.67 11.51 -11.58
CA LEU A 458 31.04 11.52 -12.08
C LEU A 458 31.10 11.87 -13.56
N ALA A 459 30.17 11.34 -14.37
CA ALA A 459 30.05 11.68 -15.78
C ALA A 459 29.69 13.16 -15.98
N ALA A 460 28.74 13.68 -15.22
CA ALA A 460 28.33 15.08 -15.28
C ALA A 460 29.48 16.03 -14.91
N LEU A 461 30.20 15.74 -13.82
CA LEU A 461 31.38 16.52 -13.41
C LEU A 461 32.50 16.45 -14.45
N GLY A 462 32.77 15.28 -15.03
CA GLY A 462 33.78 15.11 -16.08
C GLY A 462 33.46 15.85 -17.38
N ALA A 463 32.18 16.14 -17.64
CA ALA A 463 31.74 16.89 -18.81
C ALA A 463 31.84 18.41 -18.64
N VAL A 464 31.97 18.93 -17.41
CA VAL A 464 32.01 20.36 -17.11
C VAL A 464 33.46 20.85 -17.01
N PRO A 465 33.90 21.76 -17.91
CA PRO A 465 35.24 22.34 -17.82
C PRO A 465 35.47 23.06 -16.48
N GLY A 466 36.57 22.73 -15.80
CA GLY A 466 36.93 23.33 -14.52
C GLY A 466 36.41 22.58 -13.29
N ALA A 467 35.47 21.64 -13.45
CA ALA A 467 35.07 20.75 -12.38
C ALA A 467 36.12 19.65 -12.19
N VAL A 468 36.53 19.42 -10.95
CA VAL A 468 37.56 18.44 -10.57
C VAL A 468 37.01 17.56 -9.46
N LEU A 469 37.00 16.25 -9.69
CA LEU A 469 36.70 15.28 -8.64
C LEU A 469 37.87 15.19 -7.65
N ALA A 470 37.63 15.59 -6.40
CA ALA A 470 38.57 15.50 -5.30
C ALA A 470 38.51 14.12 -4.59
N GLY A 471 37.36 13.45 -4.64
CA GLY A 471 37.19 12.11 -4.10
C GLY A 471 35.72 11.66 -4.08
N ALA A 472 35.50 10.40 -3.74
CA ALA A 472 34.17 9.86 -3.49
C ALA A 472 34.19 8.83 -2.35
N THR A 473 33.13 8.78 -1.54
CA THR A 473 32.95 7.78 -0.48
C THR A 473 31.55 7.17 -0.58
N GLY A 474 31.50 5.84 -0.54
CA GLY A 474 30.25 5.09 -0.39
C GLY A 474 29.87 4.96 1.08
N VAL A 475 28.57 5.03 1.36
CA VAL A 475 27.99 4.80 2.70
C VAL A 475 26.84 3.80 2.62
N ILE A 476 26.53 3.13 3.74
CA ILE A 476 25.35 2.28 3.82
C ILE A 476 24.08 3.11 4.05
N THR A 477 22.92 2.57 3.67
CA THR A 477 21.60 3.11 4.03
C THR A 477 21.48 3.26 5.55
N GLY A 478 20.99 4.40 6.03
CA GLY A 478 20.82 4.65 7.46
C GLY A 478 22.15 4.78 8.20
N GLN A 479 23.20 5.26 7.53
CA GLN A 479 24.54 5.42 8.10
C GLN A 479 24.48 6.21 9.43
N PRO A 480 24.88 5.60 10.56
CA PRO A 480 24.73 6.25 11.87
C PRO A 480 25.76 7.37 12.11
N ASP A 481 26.95 7.26 11.52
CA ASP A 481 28.07 8.18 11.75
C ASP A 481 28.77 8.54 10.43
N TYR A 482 28.81 9.83 10.10
CA TYR A 482 29.47 10.38 8.92
C TYR A 482 30.87 10.96 9.23
N GLY A 483 31.35 10.89 10.47
CA GLY A 483 32.68 11.35 10.88
C GLY A 483 33.82 10.91 9.94
N PRO A 484 33.94 9.62 9.59
CA PRO A 484 34.95 9.14 8.64
C PRO A 484 34.86 9.79 7.25
N VAL A 485 33.64 10.10 6.79
CA VAL A 485 33.40 10.78 5.51
C VAL A 485 33.95 12.20 5.58
N PHE A 486 33.65 12.95 6.64
CA PHE A 486 34.17 14.31 6.84
C PHE A 486 35.70 14.34 6.92
N GLU A 487 36.33 13.33 7.55
CA GLU A 487 37.79 13.20 7.54
C GLU A 487 38.37 12.94 6.14
N ALA A 488 37.68 12.16 5.31
CA ALA A 488 38.07 11.92 3.92
C ALA A 488 37.91 13.19 3.07
N VAL A 489 36.80 13.91 3.21
CA VAL A 489 36.55 15.21 2.55
C VAL A 489 37.67 16.20 2.91
N ARG A 490 37.98 16.36 4.19
CA ARG A 490 39.04 17.28 4.67
C ARG A 490 40.41 16.99 4.07
N ARG A 491 40.75 15.71 3.86
CA ARG A 491 42.02 15.31 3.24
C ARG A 491 42.04 15.50 1.72
N SER A 492 40.88 15.55 1.08
CA SER A 492 40.75 15.70 -0.38
C SER A 492 40.95 17.14 -0.88
N GLY A 493 40.75 18.13 0.01
CA GLY A 493 40.74 19.54 -0.34
C GLY A 493 39.58 19.93 -1.25
N ALA A 494 38.43 19.28 -1.10
CA ALA A 494 37.19 19.65 -1.78
C ALA A 494 36.64 20.99 -1.25
N ASP A 495 35.97 21.74 -2.11
CA ASP A 495 35.25 22.99 -1.79
C ASP A 495 33.72 22.81 -1.81
N LEU A 496 33.22 21.69 -2.36
CA LEU A 496 31.81 21.31 -2.37
C LEU A 496 31.63 19.80 -2.23
N ILE A 497 30.69 19.38 -1.38
CA ILE A 497 30.26 17.99 -1.20
C ILE A 497 28.94 17.80 -1.93
N LEU A 498 28.89 16.89 -2.90
CA LEU A 498 27.65 16.43 -3.52
C LEU A 498 27.12 15.22 -2.74
N VAL A 499 25.93 15.37 -2.15
CA VAL A 499 25.34 14.37 -1.24
C VAL A 499 24.24 13.59 -1.96
N LEU A 500 24.57 12.37 -2.38
CA LEU A 500 23.75 11.45 -3.18
C LEU A 500 23.23 10.27 -2.34
N VAL A 501 22.78 10.55 -1.12
CA VAL A 501 22.11 9.57 -0.24
C VAL A 501 20.62 9.86 -0.18
N ASN A 502 19.80 8.90 0.26
CA ASN A 502 18.36 9.09 0.43
C ASN A 502 17.99 10.31 1.30
N ALA A 503 16.74 10.78 1.20
CA ALA A 503 16.31 12.02 1.86
C ALA A 503 16.51 12.00 3.41
N PRO A 504 16.10 10.97 4.17
CA PRO A 504 16.42 10.89 5.61
C PRO A 504 17.90 11.07 5.93
N ASP A 505 18.75 10.37 5.18
CA ASP A 505 20.18 10.39 5.37
C ASP A 505 20.81 11.73 5.00
N GLN A 506 20.22 12.49 4.06
CA GLN A 506 20.64 13.86 3.80
C GLN A 506 20.44 14.74 5.04
N ILE A 507 19.32 14.62 5.75
CA ILE A 507 19.08 15.39 6.98
C ILE A 507 20.09 15.00 8.06
N ALA A 508 20.34 13.70 8.23
CA ALA A 508 21.32 13.19 9.19
C ALA A 508 22.75 13.66 8.87
N PHE A 509 23.14 13.58 7.59
CA PHE A 509 24.43 14.05 7.08
C PHE A 509 24.63 15.53 7.38
N LEU A 510 23.66 16.37 7.02
CA LEU A 510 23.74 17.83 7.21
C LEU A 510 23.83 18.22 8.69
N ALA A 511 23.04 17.57 9.55
CA ALA A 511 23.09 17.83 10.98
C ALA A 511 24.45 17.46 11.60
N GLN A 512 25.09 16.38 11.13
CA GLN A 512 26.41 15.98 11.62
C GLN A 512 27.53 16.88 11.07
N GLU A 513 27.44 17.30 9.80
CA GLU A 513 28.39 18.22 9.18
C GLU A 513 28.51 19.52 9.98
N GLU A 514 27.36 20.11 10.37
CA GLU A 514 27.31 21.31 11.23
C GLU A 514 28.04 21.10 12.57
N SER A 515 27.93 19.91 13.15
CA SER A 515 28.48 19.62 14.48
C SER A 515 29.97 19.27 14.51
N VAL A 516 30.54 18.79 13.40
CA VAL A 516 31.91 18.22 13.36
C VAL A 516 32.90 19.07 12.53
N GLY A 517 32.44 19.82 11.51
CA GLY A 517 33.27 20.68 10.65
C GLY A 517 34.19 19.92 9.68
N PRO A 518 34.64 20.53 8.55
CA PRO A 518 34.87 21.96 8.26
C PRO A 518 33.80 22.54 7.31
N HIS A 519 33.61 23.87 7.25
CA HIS A 519 32.67 24.58 6.37
C HIS A 519 32.83 24.32 4.84
N VAL A 520 32.76 23.08 4.38
CA VAL A 520 32.69 22.70 2.98
C VAL A 520 31.22 22.59 2.68
N ALA A 521 30.77 23.44 1.77
CA ALA A 521 29.37 23.47 1.39
C ALA A 521 28.89 22.07 0.95
N ALA A 522 27.72 21.66 1.42
CA ALA A 522 27.07 20.44 1.00
C ALA A 522 25.91 20.77 0.06
N LEU A 523 25.84 20.09 -1.08
CA LEU A 523 24.78 20.16 -2.06
C LEU A 523 24.00 18.83 -2.05
N PRO A 524 22.84 18.77 -1.37
CA PRO A 524 22.00 17.59 -1.38
C PRO A 524 21.35 17.35 -2.74
N TYR A 525 21.27 16.09 -3.14
CA TYR A 525 20.59 15.71 -4.38
C TYR A 525 19.09 15.99 -4.27
N PRO A 526 18.48 16.60 -5.31
CA PRO A 526 17.09 17.00 -5.24
C PRO A 526 16.17 15.80 -5.53
N TYR A 527 15.84 14.97 -4.54
CA TYR A 527 14.78 13.96 -4.71
C TYR A 527 13.38 14.60 -4.62
N PRO A 528 12.33 13.93 -5.13
CA PRO A 528 10.95 14.42 -4.97
C PRO A 528 10.59 14.69 -3.50
N VAL A 529 11.02 13.82 -2.60
CA VAL A 529 10.84 13.96 -1.15
C VAL A 529 11.54 15.21 -0.60
N THR A 530 12.70 15.60 -1.16
CA THR A 530 13.44 16.77 -0.67
C THR A 530 12.80 18.09 -1.05
N GLN A 531 11.75 18.07 -1.87
CA GLN A 531 10.92 19.22 -2.23
C GLN A 531 9.74 19.44 -1.27
N THR A 532 9.51 18.52 -0.34
CA THR A 532 8.38 18.60 0.58
C THR A 532 8.60 19.65 1.68
N ARG A 533 7.50 20.21 2.18
CA ARG A 533 7.52 21.18 3.30
C ARG A 533 8.16 20.58 4.55
N ASP A 534 7.91 19.32 4.84
CA ASP A 534 8.45 18.64 6.01
C ASP A 534 9.97 18.50 5.93
N PHE A 535 10.49 18.13 4.75
CA PHE A 535 11.92 18.07 4.52
C PHE A 535 12.57 19.45 4.63
N LEU A 536 11.99 20.47 3.99
CA LEU A 536 12.51 21.84 4.04
C LEU A 536 12.50 22.41 5.47
N GLY A 537 11.43 22.13 6.23
CA GLY A 537 11.35 22.48 7.65
C GLY A 537 12.41 21.75 8.48
N ALA A 538 12.63 20.47 8.23
CA ALA A 538 13.66 19.68 8.91
C ALA A 538 15.07 20.18 8.59
N MET A 539 15.35 20.53 7.33
CA MET A 539 16.59 21.19 6.94
C MET A 539 16.77 22.50 7.70
N ARG A 540 15.77 23.40 7.71
CA ARG A 540 15.88 24.71 8.39
C ARG A 540 16.17 24.60 9.88
N VAL A 541 15.58 23.63 10.57
CA VAL A 541 15.77 23.44 12.03
C VAL A 541 17.12 22.82 12.37
N ARG A 542 17.66 21.96 11.49
CA ARG A 542 18.86 21.15 11.76
C ARG A 542 20.10 21.59 10.98
N ALA A 543 19.95 22.55 10.08
CA ALA A 543 21.00 23.16 9.29
C ALA A 543 20.71 24.67 9.28
N ASP A 544 21.02 25.36 10.39
CA ASP A 544 20.80 26.82 10.50
C ASP A 544 21.76 27.63 9.59
N ALA A 545 22.62 26.96 8.80
CA ALA A 545 23.59 27.63 7.96
C ALA A 545 24.15 26.72 6.84
N GLN A 546 23.41 26.47 5.76
CA GLN A 546 24.12 26.17 4.51
C GLN A 546 24.64 27.48 3.91
N GLY A 547 25.93 27.73 4.08
CA GLY A 547 26.64 28.90 3.52
C GLY A 547 26.62 29.02 1.99
N LEU A 548 25.89 28.14 1.27
CA LEU A 548 25.63 28.26 -0.16
C LEU A 548 24.58 29.32 -0.48
N GLY A 549 23.47 29.38 0.26
CA GLY A 549 22.30 30.19 -0.12
C GLY A 549 21.56 29.71 -1.38
N TYR A 550 21.95 28.58 -1.98
CA TYR A 550 21.39 28.02 -3.21
C TYR A 550 21.08 26.54 -3.07
N ARG A 551 20.01 26.09 -3.74
CA ARG A 551 19.52 24.71 -3.79
C ARG A 551 19.03 24.40 -5.20
N VAL A 552 19.25 23.17 -5.66
CA VAL A 552 18.61 22.68 -6.88
C VAL A 552 17.18 22.26 -6.54
N ALA A 553 16.20 22.83 -7.24
CA ALA A 553 14.80 22.41 -7.15
C ALA A 553 14.46 21.49 -8.33
N LEU A 554 13.64 20.46 -8.10
CA LEU A 554 13.20 19.55 -9.17
C LEU A 554 12.15 20.20 -10.08
N TRP A 555 11.30 21.04 -9.51
CA TRP A 555 10.23 21.76 -10.18
C TRP A 555 10.06 23.15 -9.56
N ASP A 556 9.63 24.08 -10.38
CA ASP A 556 9.12 25.37 -9.92
C ASP A 556 7.62 25.21 -9.67
N ALA A 557 7.14 25.53 -8.47
CA ALA A 557 5.71 25.44 -8.17
C ALA A 557 4.93 26.69 -8.59
N THR A 558 5.61 27.71 -9.12
CA THR A 558 4.95 28.83 -9.79
C THR A 558 4.33 28.34 -11.09
N LEU A 559 3.02 28.06 -11.03
CA LEU A 559 2.26 27.76 -12.24
C LEU A 559 2.10 29.00 -13.13
N GLY A 560 2.28 30.21 -12.60
CA GLY A 560 2.21 31.47 -13.34
C GLY A 560 3.51 32.30 -13.24
N GLY A 561 3.90 32.92 -14.36
CA GLY A 561 5.00 33.87 -14.46
C GLY A 561 6.36 33.20 -14.63
N GLY A 562 6.86 33.16 -15.87
CA GLY A 562 8.22 32.74 -16.17
C GLY A 562 9.25 33.77 -15.72
N ASP A 563 9.38 34.00 -14.42
CA ASP A 563 10.56 34.64 -13.84
C ASP A 563 11.44 33.56 -13.21
N GLY A 564 11.84 32.60 -14.05
CA GLY A 564 12.88 31.65 -13.71
C GLY A 564 14.17 32.41 -13.36
N ALA A 565 14.62 32.26 -12.12
CA ALA A 565 15.96 32.50 -11.61
C ALA A 565 16.95 33.26 -12.53
N GLY A 566 17.26 34.51 -12.17
CA GLY A 566 18.53 35.16 -12.48
C GLY A 566 18.46 36.55 -13.11
N ASP A 567 18.08 37.58 -12.35
CA ASP A 567 18.59 38.93 -12.63
C ASP A 567 19.89 39.15 -11.85
N GLY A 568 20.98 38.71 -12.45
CA GLY A 568 22.28 39.31 -12.22
C GLY A 568 22.31 40.70 -12.83
N GLY A 569 21.82 41.68 -12.07
CA GLY A 569 22.03 43.11 -12.25
C GLY A 569 21.65 43.71 -13.60
N ARG A 570 20.52 44.42 -13.65
CA ARG A 570 20.44 45.72 -14.35
C ARG A 570 19.45 46.66 -13.69
N ASP A 571 19.96 47.47 -12.76
CA ASP A 571 19.41 48.79 -12.46
C ASP A 571 19.45 49.63 -13.75
N GLY A 572 18.37 49.60 -14.50
CA GLY A 572 18.15 50.40 -15.69
C GLY A 572 16.71 50.86 -15.72
N ALA A 573 16.46 52.02 -15.13
CA ALA A 573 15.20 52.74 -15.22
C ALA A 573 14.75 52.86 -16.69
N GLY A 574 13.55 52.34 -16.99
CA GLY A 574 12.97 52.39 -18.34
C GLY A 574 11.47 52.14 -18.29
N ASP A 575 10.72 53.25 -18.35
CA ASP A 575 9.26 53.36 -18.44
C ASP A 575 8.70 52.65 -19.70
N GLY A 576 7.63 51.84 -19.57
CA GLY A 576 6.97 51.24 -20.73
C GLY A 576 5.88 50.19 -20.48
N GLY A 577 4.62 50.64 -20.33
CA GLY A 577 3.35 50.04 -20.81
C GLY A 577 2.95 48.58 -20.45
N PRO A 578 1.64 48.27 -20.27
CA PRO A 578 1.21 46.93 -19.89
C PRO A 578 1.36 45.96 -21.07
N ALA A 579 2.36 45.09 -21.03
CA ALA A 579 2.47 43.95 -21.92
C ALA A 579 1.33 42.97 -21.61
N GLY A 580 0.59 42.55 -22.65
CA GLY A 580 -0.45 41.53 -22.52
C GLY A 580 0.17 40.20 -22.08
N ARG A 581 -0.41 39.59 -21.05
CA ARG A 581 0.02 38.30 -20.49
C ARG A 581 -0.07 37.18 -21.54
N SER A 582 0.87 36.27 -21.52
CA SER A 582 0.87 35.12 -22.42
C SER A 582 -0.23 34.12 -22.06
N GLY A 583 -0.71 33.33 -23.02
CA GLY A 583 -1.78 32.35 -22.78
C GLY A 583 -1.39 31.23 -21.80
N SER A 584 -0.10 30.95 -21.64
CA SER A 584 0.42 29.98 -20.67
C SER A 584 0.35 30.49 -19.23
N GLU A 585 0.62 31.78 -19.00
CA GLU A 585 0.54 32.39 -17.66
C GLU A 585 -0.89 32.39 -17.12
N ALA A 586 -1.87 32.70 -17.98
CA ALA A 586 -3.28 32.69 -17.58
C ALA A 586 -3.81 31.27 -17.26
N ALA A 587 -3.30 30.24 -17.96
CA ALA A 587 -3.65 28.84 -17.67
C ALA A 587 -3.05 28.37 -16.34
N GLY A 588 -1.84 28.82 -16.03
CA GLY A 588 -1.13 28.60 -14.78
C GLY A 588 -1.83 29.15 -13.55
N ASP A 589 -2.17 30.44 -13.58
CA ASP A 589 -2.91 31.13 -12.51
C ASP A 589 -4.26 30.42 -12.24
N ALA A 590 -4.99 30.05 -13.30
CA ALA A 590 -6.27 29.36 -13.17
C ALA A 590 -6.15 27.95 -12.54
N LEU A 591 -5.05 27.23 -12.80
CA LEU A 591 -4.75 25.95 -12.15
C LEU A 591 -4.42 26.15 -10.66
N ASN A 592 -3.64 27.17 -10.33
CA ASN A 592 -3.31 27.50 -8.94
C ASN A 592 -4.56 27.90 -8.14
N ASP A 593 -5.45 28.71 -8.72
CA ASP A 593 -6.73 29.08 -8.10
C ASP A 593 -7.61 27.86 -7.82
N ARG A 594 -7.69 26.91 -8.76
CA ARG A 594 -8.42 25.64 -8.57
C ARG A 594 -7.82 24.77 -7.48
N PHE A 595 -6.49 24.71 -7.40
CA PHE A 595 -5.79 24.01 -6.32
C PHE A 595 -6.13 24.62 -4.96
N VAL A 596 -6.01 25.95 -4.84
CA VAL A 596 -6.30 26.70 -3.61
C VAL A 596 -7.73 26.50 -3.16
N ALA A 597 -8.68 26.61 -4.09
CA ALA A 597 -10.11 26.46 -3.80
C ALA A 597 -10.46 25.06 -3.24
N ARG A 598 -9.71 24.02 -3.62
CA ARG A 598 -10.00 22.64 -3.22
C ARG A 598 -9.20 22.16 -2.01
N TRP A 599 -7.92 22.53 -1.94
CA TRP A 599 -6.98 21.96 -0.95
C TRP A 599 -6.29 23.01 -0.07
N GLY A 600 -6.57 24.30 -0.25
CA GLY A 600 -6.14 25.35 0.69
C GLY A 600 -4.99 26.22 0.19
N GLN A 601 -3.82 26.17 0.83
CA GLN A 601 -2.74 27.16 0.58
C GLN A 601 -2.18 27.08 -0.86
N PRO A 602 -1.75 28.22 -1.45
CA PRO A 602 -1.20 28.25 -2.81
C PRO A 602 0.12 27.48 -2.90
N MET A 603 0.45 26.96 -4.08
CA MET A 603 1.75 26.36 -4.35
C MET A 603 2.81 27.46 -4.52
N ASP A 604 3.32 27.98 -3.41
CA ASP A 604 4.37 29.00 -3.39
C ASP A 604 5.59 28.53 -2.56
N PRO A 605 6.61 27.95 -3.21
CA PRO A 605 7.80 27.45 -2.54
C PRO A 605 8.63 28.57 -1.93
N ALA A 606 8.61 29.78 -2.51
CA ALA A 606 9.35 30.93 -2.01
C ALA A 606 8.75 31.44 -0.70
N ALA A 607 7.42 31.50 -0.60
CA ALA A 607 6.72 31.82 0.65
C ALA A 607 6.89 30.75 1.73
N TRP A 608 7.16 29.49 1.36
CA TRP A 608 7.43 28.41 2.31
C TRP A 608 8.90 28.33 2.73
N ALA A 609 9.81 28.85 1.89
CA ALA A 609 11.24 28.95 2.18
C ALA A 609 11.61 30.20 2.99
N ALA A 610 10.83 31.29 2.89
CA ALA A 610 10.90 32.47 3.75
C ALA A 610 10.43 32.16 5.19
#